data_AF-A0A2M7PWD0-F1
#
_entry.id   AF-A0A2M7PWD0-F1
#
_cell.length_a   1.000
_cell.length_b   1.000
_cell.length_c   1.000
_cell.angle_alpha   90.00
_cell.angle_beta   90.00
_cell.angle_gamma   90.00
#
_symmetry.space_group_name_H-M   'P 1'
#
loop_
_entity.id
_entity.type
_entity.pdbx_description
1 polymer ?
#
loop_
_entity_poly.entity_id
_entity_poly.type
_entity_poly.pdbx_seq_one_letter_code
_entity_poly.pdbx_strand_id
1 'polypeptide(L)'
;MMKEQPYHQLIIYVAVYFFFNSFLLPEGLLYTTLLTPVMVYFLFKEREIKKIYVWSLALLIPIPFHVLQGVVVNSYLISSVMVFTALIFLICVYYAVKKYVDILDSLFRKVLLINALFVFIALIVLPIPGIRDLFWYDVPFSKGLDVILRLKLFTYEASYYSLIMMPVFLYFMMRVFYDKEKHSLLIFLASVIPLLLSLSFGVIGAFLLAFLISVLVFWAKIPRTLKRFSILSTLFMLVVLGLVFILWPQNPIYFRIENIFHGQDTSAMGRLVYSFMFARDIIVQHNIFFGIGPGQIKIIAHDMIINY
;
A
#
# COMPACT_ATOMS: atom_id res chain seq x y z
N MET A 1 18.24 20.11 -22.93
CA MET A 1 16.90 20.73 -23.09
C MET A 1 15.85 19.83 -23.80
N MET A 2 16.08 18.53 -24.02
CA MET A 2 15.08 17.60 -24.63
C MET A 2 14.44 16.59 -23.64
N LYS A 3 14.60 16.78 -22.31
CA LYS A 3 14.05 15.86 -21.29
C LYS A 3 12.64 16.23 -20.78
N GLU A 4 12.07 17.36 -21.22
CA GLU A 4 10.84 17.90 -20.60
C GLU A 4 9.55 17.25 -21.09
N GLN A 5 9.46 16.83 -22.36
CA GLN A 5 8.21 16.26 -22.91
C GLN A 5 7.71 14.99 -22.18
N PRO A 6 8.53 13.97 -21.89
CA PRO A 6 8.03 12.78 -21.19
C PRO A 6 7.65 13.06 -19.74
N TYR A 7 8.34 13.99 -19.08
CA TYR A 7 8.05 14.36 -17.69
C TYR A 7 6.64 14.95 -17.52
N HIS A 8 6.27 15.92 -18.36
CA HIS A 8 4.97 16.60 -18.28
C HIS A 8 3.79 15.66 -18.56
N GLN A 9 3.98 14.67 -19.42
CA GLN A 9 2.95 13.66 -19.67
C GLN A 9 2.81 12.70 -18.49
N LEU A 10 3.94 12.21 -17.96
CA LEU A 10 3.93 11.20 -16.89
C LEU A 10 3.51 11.74 -15.53
N ILE A 11 3.82 13.00 -15.22
CA ILE A 11 3.48 13.57 -13.90
C ILE A 11 1.98 13.54 -13.61
N ILE A 12 1.14 13.67 -14.65
CA ILE A 12 -0.32 13.58 -14.52
C ILE A 12 -0.72 12.15 -14.11
N TYR A 13 -0.22 11.13 -14.80
CA TYR A 13 -0.50 9.72 -14.46
C TYR A 13 0.02 9.36 -13.06
N VAL A 14 1.19 9.87 -12.71
CA VAL A 14 1.79 9.69 -11.38
C VAL A 14 0.92 10.35 -10.31
N ALA A 15 0.44 11.58 -10.53
CA ALA A 15 -0.45 12.25 -9.60
C ALA A 15 -1.78 11.50 -9.43
N VAL A 16 -2.36 11.01 -10.54
CA VAL A 16 -3.57 10.16 -10.51
C VAL A 16 -3.32 8.91 -9.69
N TYR A 17 -2.22 8.19 -9.92
CA TYR A 17 -1.91 6.95 -9.20
C TYR A 17 -1.70 7.15 -7.69
N PHE A 18 -0.88 8.13 -7.29
CA PHE A 18 -0.51 8.30 -5.88
C PHE A 18 -1.57 9.03 -5.05
N PHE A 19 -2.35 9.93 -5.66
CA PHE A 19 -3.28 10.78 -4.90
C PHE A 19 -4.73 10.54 -5.28
N PHE A 20 -5.04 10.43 -6.56
CA PHE A 20 -6.44 10.49 -7.00
C PHE A 20 -7.03 9.14 -7.40
N ASN A 21 -6.32 8.01 -7.23
CA ASN A 21 -6.66 6.77 -7.91
C ASN A 21 -8.05 6.20 -7.56
N SER A 22 -8.58 6.54 -6.38
CA SER A 22 -9.94 6.18 -5.94
C SER A 22 -10.81 7.41 -5.68
N PHE A 23 -10.31 8.61 -5.99
CA PHE A 23 -10.96 9.86 -5.61
C PHE A 23 -12.26 10.07 -6.39
N LEU A 24 -13.37 10.17 -5.66
CA LEU A 24 -14.74 10.32 -6.19
C LEU A 24 -15.23 9.14 -7.06
N LEU A 25 -14.57 7.97 -6.97
CA LEU A 25 -15.03 6.75 -7.62
C LEU A 25 -15.79 5.84 -6.64
N PRO A 26 -16.71 5.00 -7.14
CA PRO A 26 -17.31 3.94 -6.33
C PRO A 26 -16.25 3.00 -5.75
N GLU A 27 -16.53 2.42 -4.58
CA GLU A 27 -15.60 1.50 -3.93
C GLU A 27 -15.18 0.34 -4.85
N GLY A 28 -13.88 0.08 -4.89
CA GLY A 28 -13.29 -0.97 -5.73
C GLY A 28 -13.02 -0.60 -7.18
N LEU A 29 -13.51 0.56 -7.68
CA LEU A 29 -13.14 1.08 -8.99
C LEU A 29 -11.99 2.07 -8.86
N LEU A 30 -10.98 1.93 -9.71
CA LEU A 30 -9.79 2.78 -9.71
C LEU A 30 -9.61 3.47 -11.06
N TYR A 31 -9.04 4.68 -11.08
CA TYR A 31 -8.68 5.33 -12.34
C TYR A 31 -7.65 4.50 -13.12
N THR A 32 -6.75 3.78 -12.45
CA THR A 32 -5.87 2.82 -13.11
C THR A 32 -6.62 1.73 -13.86
N THR A 33 -7.79 1.30 -13.37
CA THR A 33 -8.68 0.37 -14.08
C THR A 33 -9.27 1.03 -15.33
N LEU A 34 -9.79 2.25 -15.21
CA LEU A 34 -10.37 3.01 -16.32
C LEU A 34 -9.34 3.36 -17.41
N LEU A 35 -8.09 3.61 -17.00
CA LEU A 35 -6.98 3.95 -17.89
C LEU A 35 -6.34 2.73 -18.57
N THR A 36 -6.86 1.51 -18.35
CA THR A 36 -6.34 0.29 -18.96
C THR A 36 -6.20 0.39 -20.50
N PRO A 37 -7.17 0.93 -21.27
CA PRO A 37 -7.01 1.05 -22.73
C PRO A 37 -5.80 1.91 -23.13
N VAL A 38 -5.51 2.97 -22.36
CA VAL A 38 -4.35 3.84 -22.58
C VAL A 38 -3.05 3.08 -22.29
N MET A 39 -3.03 2.26 -21.23
CA MET A 39 -1.89 1.42 -20.88
C MET A 39 -1.62 0.32 -21.93
N VAL A 40 -2.68 -0.29 -22.47
CA VAL A 40 -2.58 -1.24 -23.59
C VAL A 40 -2.01 -0.55 -24.83
N TYR A 41 -2.50 0.65 -25.16
CA TYR A 41 -1.97 1.44 -26.28
C TYR A 41 -0.49 1.80 -26.07
N PHE A 42 -0.09 2.17 -24.85
CA PHE A 42 1.32 2.38 -24.50
C PHE A 42 2.15 1.11 -24.75
N LEU A 43 1.73 -0.04 -24.22
CA LEU A 43 2.43 -1.31 -24.42
C LEU A 43 2.49 -1.76 -25.90
N PHE A 44 1.45 -1.44 -26.67
CA PHE A 44 1.45 -1.63 -28.12
C PHE A 44 2.52 -0.77 -28.80
N LYS A 45 2.58 0.53 -28.47
CA LYS A 45 3.57 1.47 -29.01
C LYS A 45 5.00 1.07 -28.63
N GLU A 46 5.20 0.56 -27.42
CA GLU A 46 6.50 0.04 -26.95
C GLU A 46 6.84 -1.36 -27.51
N ARG A 47 5.97 -1.97 -28.32
CA ARG A 47 6.11 -3.33 -28.88
C ARG A 47 6.18 -4.45 -27.83
N GLU A 48 5.66 -4.21 -26.64
CA GLU A 48 5.66 -5.14 -25.51
C GLU A 48 4.30 -5.82 -25.29
N ILE A 49 3.33 -5.62 -26.20
CA ILE A 49 1.99 -6.23 -26.15
C ILE A 49 2.04 -7.76 -26.02
N LYS A 50 3.08 -8.41 -26.57
CA LYS A 50 3.28 -9.86 -26.48
C LYS A 50 3.30 -10.38 -25.04
N LYS A 51 3.79 -9.57 -24.09
CA LYS A 51 3.81 -9.92 -22.67
C LYS A 51 2.42 -10.02 -22.08
N ILE A 52 1.48 -9.18 -22.52
CA ILE A 52 0.09 -9.28 -22.10
C ILE A 52 -0.44 -10.66 -22.46
N TYR A 53 -0.27 -11.12 -23.71
CA TYR A 53 -0.75 -12.44 -24.13
C TYR A 53 -0.13 -13.57 -23.30
N VAL A 54 1.20 -13.56 -23.12
CA VAL A 54 1.90 -14.60 -22.34
C VAL A 54 1.37 -14.70 -20.92
N TRP A 55 1.22 -13.57 -20.23
CA TRP A 55 0.71 -13.58 -18.86
C TRP A 55 -0.80 -13.81 -18.77
N SER A 56 -1.56 -13.46 -19.82
CA SER A 56 -2.99 -13.77 -19.91
C SER A 56 -3.22 -15.27 -20.01
N LEU A 57 -2.34 -16.02 -20.70
CA LEU A 57 -2.44 -17.48 -20.75
C LEU A 57 -2.38 -18.11 -19.35
N ALA A 58 -1.57 -17.56 -18.44
CA ALA A 58 -1.53 -18.04 -17.05
C ALA A 58 -2.87 -17.82 -16.32
N LEU A 59 -3.59 -16.74 -16.63
CA LEU A 59 -4.92 -16.46 -16.09
C LEU A 59 -6.01 -17.40 -16.66
N LEU A 60 -5.77 -18.03 -17.81
CA LEU A 60 -6.71 -18.99 -18.41
C LEU A 60 -6.64 -20.38 -17.77
N ILE A 61 -5.48 -20.78 -17.24
CA ILE A 61 -5.26 -22.11 -16.64
C ILE A 61 -6.32 -22.49 -15.59
N PRO A 62 -6.69 -21.64 -14.63
CA PRO A 62 -7.65 -22.04 -13.60
C PRO A 62 -9.12 -21.97 -14.06
N ILE A 63 -9.42 -21.43 -15.25
CA ILE A 63 -10.81 -21.22 -15.71
C ILE A 63 -11.62 -22.51 -15.78
N PRO A 64 -11.16 -23.61 -16.42
CA PRO A 64 -11.94 -24.84 -16.50
C PRO A 64 -12.30 -25.39 -15.13
N PHE A 65 -11.37 -25.33 -14.17
CA PHE A 65 -11.59 -25.80 -12.79
C PHE A 65 -12.64 -24.95 -12.07
N HIS A 66 -12.59 -23.63 -12.22
CA HIS A 66 -13.59 -22.74 -11.66
C HIS A 66 -14.98 -22.99 -12.28
N VAL A 67 -15.07 -23.15 -13.60
CA VAL A 67 -16.35 -23.45 -14.26
C VAL A 67 -16.94 -24.78 -13.76
N LEU A 68 -16.12 -25.81 -13.61
CA LEU A 68 -16.56 -27.12 -13.08
C LEU A 68 -17.03 -27.04 -11.61
N GLN A 69 -16.55 -26.07 -10.84
CA GLN A 69 -17.01 -25.81 -9.47
C GLN A 69 -18.33 -25.03 -9.39
N GLY A 70 -18.89 -24.58 -10.52
CA GLY A 70 -20.16 -23.87 -10.54
C GLY A 70 -20.06 -22.40 -10.10
N VAL A 71 -19.01 -21.69 -10.51
CA VAL A 71 -18.87 -20.25 -10.22
C VAL A 71 -20.06 -19.43 -10.70
N VAL A 72 -20.45 -18.43 -9.92
CA VAL A 72 -21.43 -17.43 -10.34
C VAL A 72 -20.80 -16.54 -11.41
N VAL A 73 -21.23 -16.77 -12.65
CA VAL A 73 -20.63 -16.24 -13.88
C VAL A 73 -20.47 -14.72 -13.86
N ASN A 74 -21.49 -13.98 -13.39
CA ASN A 74 -21.44 -12.52 -13.38
C ASN A 74 -20.30 -11.96 -12.49
N SER A 75 -20.25 -12.39 -11.21
CA SER A 75 -19.21 -11.98 -10.27
C SER A 75 -17.81 -12.42 -10.74
N TYR A 76 -17.74 -13.62 -11.32
CA TYR A 76 -16.52 -14.19 -11.87
C TYR A 76 -15.96 -13.36 -13.02
N LEU A 77 -16.79 -13.01 -14.01
CA LEU A 77 -16.36 -12.23 -15.18
C LEU A 77 -15.89 -10.84 -14.78
N ILE A 78 -16.67 -10.12 -13.96
CA ILE A 78 -16.30 -8.77 -13.49
C ILE A 78 -14.96 -8.82 -12.76
N SER A 79 -14.80 -9.74 -11.82
CA SER A 79 -13.57 -9.86 -11.03
C SER A 79 -12.38 -10.32 -11.88
N SER A 80 -12.60 -11.17 -12.88
CA SER A 80 -11.56 -11.60 -13.83
C SER A 80 -11.09 -10.44 -14.71
N VAL A 81 -12.01 -9.58 -15.17
CA VAL A 81 -11.66 -8.33 -15.87
C VAL A 81 -10.84 -7.42 -14.97
N MET A 82 -11.23 -7.26 -13.69
CA MET A 82 -10.45 -6.45 -12.74
C MET A 82 -9.03 -7.01 -12.54
N VAL A 83 -8.87 -8.31 -12.37
CA VAL A 83 -7.55 -8.98 -12.29
C VAL A 83 -6.75 -8.74 -13.57
N PHE A 84 -7.37 -8.84 -14.74
CA PHE A 84 -6.73 -8.57 -16.01
C PHE A 84 -6.26 -7.11 -16.15
N THR A 85 -7.06 -6.14 -15.72
CA THR A 85 -6.63 -4.72 -15.69
C THR A 85 -5.43 -4.50 -14.77
N ALA A 86 -5.40 -5.17 -13.60
CA ALA A 86 -4.27 -5.11 -12.68
C ALA A 86 -2.99 -5.73 -13.29
N LEU A 87 -3.12 -6.82 -14.05
CA LEU A 87 -2.01 -7.41 -14.80
C LEU A 87 -1.44 -6.43 -15.83
N ILE A 88 -2.31 -5.79 -16.62
CA ILE A 88 -1.90 -4.78 -17.61
C ILE A 88 -1.18 -3.63 -16.91
N PHE A 89 -1.73 -3.13 -15.80
CA PHE A 89 -1.11 -2.08 -15.01
C PHE A 89 0.29 -2.47 -14.53
N LEU A 90 0.47 -3.68 -13.99
CA LEU A 90 1.76 -4.19 -13.53
C LEU A 90 2.80 -4.20 -14.65
N ILE A 91 2.44 -4.76 -15.81
CA ILE A 91 3.32 -4.82 -16.98
C ILE A 91 3.65 -3.40 -17.45
N CYS A 92 2.64 -2.53 -17.56
CA CYS A 92 2.81 -1.14 -17.97
C CYS A 92 3.77 -0.38 -17.05
N VAL A 93 3.60 -0.47 -15.73
CA VAL A 93 4.46 0.18 -14.74
C VAL A 93 5.87 -0.35 -14.81
N TYR A 94 6.07 -1.67 -14.93
CA TYR A 94 7.39 -2.28 -15.07
C TYR A 94 8.16 -1.67 -16.26
N TYR A 95 7.54 -1.61 -17.44
CA TYR A 95 8.18 -1.06 -18.64
C TYR A 95 8.31 0.46 -18.59
N ALA A 96 7.33 1.17 -18.04
CA ALA A 96 7.41 2.62 -17.86
C ALA A 96 8.58 2.99 -16.93
N VAL A 97 8.72 2.32 -15.79
CA VAL A 97 9.84 2.55 -14.86
C VAL A 97 11.18 2.25 -15.52
N LYS A 98 11.30 1.14 -16.26
CA LYS A 98 12.53 0.79 -16.98
C LYS A 98 12.88 1.84 -18.04
N LYS A 99 11.89 2.33 -18.80
CA LYS A 99 12.07 3.31 -19.87
C LYS A 99 12.40 4.71 -19.34
N TYR A 100 11.78 5.11 -18.24
CA TYR A 100 11.84 6.46 -17.69
C TYR A 100 12.67 6.56 -16.40
N VAL A 101 13.63 5.64 -16.22
CA VAL A 101 14.49 5.57 -15.03
C VAL A 101 15.23 6.90 -14.77
N ASP A 102 15.66 7.59 -15.82
CA ASP A 102 16.40 8.86 -15.74
C ASP A 102 15.60 10.01 -15.14
N ILE A 103 14.26 9.99 -15.26
CA ILE A 103 13.38 11.04 -14.75
C ILE A 103 12.63 10.62 -13.48
N LEU A 104 12.81 9.36 -13.04
CA LEU A 104 12.12 8.80 -11.88
C LEU A 104 12.41 9.60 -10.60
N ASP A 105 13.65 10.05 -10.41
CA ASP A 105 14.02 10.91 -9.27
C ASP A 105 13.19 12.20 -9.26
N SER A 106 13.06 12.87 -10.41
CA SER A 106 12.29 14.11 -10.52
C SER A 106 10.80 13.89 -10.26
N LEU A 107 10.24 12.79 -10.78
CA LEU A 107 8.85 12.39 -10.53
C LEU A 107 8.61 12.11 -9.04
N PHE A 108 9.45 11.30 -8.41
CA PHE A 108 9.32 10.97 -6.99
C PHE A 108 9.50 12.21 -6.11
N ARG A 109 10.41 13.13 -6.45
CA ARG A 109 10.55 14.40 -5.73
C ARG A 109 9.27 15.22 -5.76
N LYS A 110 8.59 15.27 -6.91
CA LYS A 110 7.30 15.95 -6.98
C LYS A 110 6.20 15.22 -6.23
N VAL A 111 6.16 13.89 -6.26
CA VAL A 111 5.22 13.13 -5.43
C VAL A 111 5.45 13.44 -3.96
N LEU A 112 6.69 13.38 -3.46
CA LEU A 112 7.01 13.68 -2.06
C LEU A 112 6.60 15.12 -1.68
N LEU A 113 6.87 16.10 -2.56
CA LEU A 113 6.53 17.50 -2.32
C LEU A 113 5.02 17.74 -2.29
N ILE A 114 4.27 17.18 -3.24
CA ILE A 114 2.81 17.25 -3.28
C ILE A 114 2.23 16.56 -2.04
N ASN A 115 2.77 15.40 -1.66
CA ASN A 115 2.35 14.70 -0.47
C ASN A 115 2.58 15.52 0.80
N ALA A 116 3.76 16.11 0.96
CA ALA A 116 4.08 16.98 2.09
C ALA A 116 3.14 18.19 2.15
N LEU A 117 2.79 18.79 1.00
CA LEU A 117 1.81 19.86 0.92
C LEU A 117 0.41 19.40 1.36
N PHE A 118 -0.06 18.25 0.88
CA PHE A 118 -1.36 17.72 1.29
C PHE A 118 -1.40 17.33 2.76
N VAL A 119 -0.31 16.80 3.32
CA VAL A 119 -0.17 16.52 4.75
C VAL A 119 -0.25 17.82 5.56
N PHE A 120 0.44 18.87 5.11
CA PHE A 120 0.38 20.17 5.76
C PHE A 120 -1.05 20.74 5.75
N ILE A 121 -1.74 20.66 4.61
CA ILE A 121 -3.15 21.04 4.50
C ILE A 121 -4.02 20.18 5.43
N ALA A 122 -3.82 18.86 5.46
CA ALA A 122 -4.54 17.93 6.30
C ALA A 122 -4.41 18.26 7.81
N LEU A 123 -3.24 18.73 8.24
CA LEU A 123 -3.00 19.19 9.61
C LEU A 123 -3.73 20.50 9.91
N ILE A 124 -3.77 21.45 8.96
CA ILE A 124 -4.50 22.72 9.11
C ILE A 124 -6.01 22.49 9.21
N VAL A 125 -6.56 21.58 8.41
CA VAL A 125 -8.01 21.30 8.37
C VAL A 125 -8.47 20.28 9.41
N LEU A 126 -7.54 19.68 10.17
CA LEU A 126 -7.83 18.75 11.26
C LEU A 126 -8.95 19.22 12.22
N PRO A 127 -9.03 20.50 12.65
CA PRO A 127 -10.11 20.96 13.54
C PRO A 127 -11.46 21.19 12.83
N ILE A 128 -11.57 21.04 11.51
CA ILE A 128 -12.79 21.34 10.72
C ILE A 128 -13.49 20.01 10.33
N PRO A 129 -14.57 19.59 11.01
CA PRO A 129 -15.15 18.25 10.83
C PRO A 129 -15.54 17.92 9.38
N GLY A 130 -16.20 18.83 8.66
CA GLY A 130 -16.69 18.55 7.30
C GLY A 130 -15.60 18.36 6.24
N ILE A 131 -14.39 18.90 6.46
CA ILE A 131 -13.24 18.75 5.54
C ILE A 131 -12.30 17.65 6.04
N ARG A 132 -12.26 17.44 7.36
CA ARG A 132 -11.40 16.44 8.01
C ARG A 132 -11.59 15.04 7.43
N ASP A 133 -12.82 14.62 7.18
CA ASP A 133 -13.15 13.27 6.72
C ASP A 133 -12.63 12.98 5.30
N LEU A 134 -12.25 14.04 4.56
CA LEU A 134 -11.57 13.93 3.28
C LEU A 134 -10.12 13.45 3.42
N PHE A 135 -9.43 13.81 4.51
CA PHE A 135 -8.01 13.55 4.70
C PHE A 135 -7.72 12.53 5.80
N TRP A 136 -8.66 12.34 6.71
CA TRP A 136 -8.52 11.53 7.91
C TRP A 136 -9.53 10.38 7.91
N TYR A 137 -9.08 9.24 8.41
CA TYR A 137 -9.86 8.02 8.56
C TYR A 137 -10.17 7.83 10.04
N ASP A 138 -11.46 7.79 10.35
CA ASP A 138 -12.05 7.81 11.69
C ASP A 138 -12.75 6.49 12.05
N VAL A 139 -12.54 5.44 11.26
CA VAL A 139 -13.07 4.11 11.58
C VAL A 139 -12.21 3.45 12.67
N PRO A 140 -12.83 2.96 13.77
CA PRO A 140 -12.12 2.26 14.83
C PRO A 140 -11.49 0.97 14.31
N PHE A 141 -10.27 0.67 14.78
CA PHE A 141 -9.48 -0.49 14.29
C PHE A 141 -9.11 -1.49 15.38
N SER A 142 -9.47 -1.23 16.64
CA SER A 142 -9.27 -2.13 17.78
C SER A 142 -10.45 -2.00 18.73
N LYS A 143 -10.88 -3.10 19.34
CA LYS A 143 -12.00 -3.08 20.31
C LYS A 143 -11.56 -2.34 21.57
N GLY A 144 -12.45 -1.51 22.13
CA GLY A 144 -12.19 -0.81 23.40
C GLY A 144 -11.26 0.42 23.29
N LEU A 145 -10.89 0.85 22.07
CA LEU A 145 -10.20 2.11 21.84
C LEU A 145 -11.13 3.16 21.24
N ASP A 146 -10.96 4.40 21.71
CA ASP A 146 -11.52 5.56 21.05
C ASP A 146 -10.99 5.68 19.61
N VAL A 147 -11.79 6.32 18.77
CA VAL A 147 -11.43 6.59 17.38
C VAL A 147 -10.18 7.47 17.33
N ILE A 148 -9.09 6.91 16.80
CA ILE A 148 -7.88 7.67 16.47
C ILE A 148 -7.91 8.02 15.00
N LEU A 149 -7.77 9.32 14.72
CA LEU A 149 -7.70 9.84 13.36
C LEU A 149 -6.41 9.37 12.69
N ARG A 150 -6.56 8.76 11.51
CA ARG A 150 -5.45 8.25 10.70
C ARG A 150 -5.37 8.97 9.37
N LEU A 151 -4.20 9.43 8.99
CA LEU A 151 -4.02 10.09 7.71
C LEU A 151 -4.28 9.11 6.55
N LYS A 152 -5.25 9.43 5.69
CA LYS A 152 -5.55 8.73 4.43
C LYS A 152 -5.40 9.62 3.20
N LEU A 153 -5.44 10.95 3.35
CA LEU A 153 -5.59 11.87 2.22
C LEU A 153 -6.76 11.42 1.31
N PHE A 154 -6.65 11.57 -0.01
CA PHE A 154 -7.71 11.26 -0.96
C PHE A 154 -7.90 9.76 -1.27
N THR A 155 -7.39 8.86 -0.41
CA THR A 155 -7.64 7.42 -0.53
C THR A 155 -8.82 6.98 0.32
N TYR A 156 -9.36 5.78 0.03
CA TYR A 156 -10.45 5.20 0.81
C TYR A 156 -10.00 4.74 2.22
N GLU A 157 -8.74 4.35 2.39
CA GLU A 157 -8.18 3.92 3.67
C GLU A 157 -6.76 4.43 3.92
N ALA A 158 -6.42 4.67 5.19
CA ALA A 158 -5.08 5.02 5.64
C ALA A 158 -4.04 3.91 5.33
N SER A 159 -4.48 2.64 5.37
CA SER A 159 -3.60 1.50 5.10
C SER A 159 -3.18 1.44 3.63
N TYR A 160 -4.13 1.73 2.72
CA TYR A 160 -3.90 1.83 1.29
C TYR A 160 -2.98 3.01 0.95
N TYR A 161 -3.22 4.20 1.52
CA TYR A 161 -2.35 5.37 1.37
C TYR A 161 -0.88 5.06 1.67
N SER A 162 -0.61 4.45 2.83
CA SER A 162 0.76 4.11 3.20
C SER A 162 1.39 3.05 2.30
N LEU A 163 0.59 2.11 1.79
CA LEU A 163 1.06 1.09 0.87
C LEU A 163 1.46 1.70 -0.48
N ILE A 164 0.62 2.55 -1.07
CA ILE A 164 0.91 3.16 -2.38
C ILE A 164 2.10 4.12 -2.30
N MET A 165 2.28 4.85 -1.19
CA MET A 165 3.38 5.79 -1.00
C MET A 165 4.71 5.13 -0.61
N MET A 166 4.69 3.86 -0.17
CA MET A 166 5.88 3.15 0.33
C MET A 166 7.07 3.18 -0.63
N PRO A 167 6.94 2.99 -1.96
CA PRO A 167 8.08 3.08 -2.88
C PRO A 167 8.78 4.44 -2.84
N VAL A 168 8.02 5.53 -2.70
CA VAL A 168 8.55 6.91 -2.62
C VAL A 168 9.25 7.11 -1.28
N PHE A 169 8.64 6.68 -0.18
CA PHE A 169 9.24 6.77 1.15
C PHE A 169 10.54 5.97 1.22
N LEU A 170 10.54 4.71 0.78
CA LEU A 170 11.73 3.87 0.71
C LEU A 170 12.84 4.50 -0.13
N TYR A 171 12.49 5.00 -1.32
CA TYR A 171 13.45 5.65 -2.21
C TYR A 171 14.17 6.81 -1.51
N PHE A 172 13.43 7.72 -0.88
CA PHE A 172 14.03 8.88 -0.23
C PHE A 172 14.71 8.54 1.09
N MET A 173 14.17 7.64 1.89
CA MET A 173 14.84 7.17 3.11
C MET A 173 16.21 6.58 2.77
N MET A 174 16.28 5.73 1.74
CA MET A 174 17.56 5.18 1.29
C MET A 174 18.50 6.28 0.77
N ARG A 175 18.00 7.25 0.00
CA ARG A 175 18.85 8.37 -0.46
C ARG A 175 19.38 9.21 0.69
N VAL A 176 18.59 9.46 1.73
CA VAL A 176 19.03 10.11 2.97
C VAL A 176 20.11 9.28 3.66
N PHE A 177 19.92 7.96 3.79
CA PHE A 177 20.90 7.07 4.43
C PHE A 177 22.23 6.95 3.68
N TYR A 178 22.21 7.11 2.35
CA TYR A 178 23.40 7.16 1.50
C TYR A 178 23.97 8.57 1.30
N ASP A 179 23.49 9.57 2.06
CA ASP A 179 23.95 10.96 1.99
C ASP A 179 23.86 11.57 0.58
N LYS A 180 22.83 11.19 -0.18
CA LYS A 180 22.58 11.67 -1.55
C LYS A 180 21.68 12.91 -1.61
N GLU A 181 21.37 13.49 -0.46
CA GLU A 181 20.41 14.58 -0.32
C GLU A 181 20.98 15.75 0.46
N LYS A 182 20.91 16.97 -0.11
CA LYS A 182 21.38 18.19 0.54
C LYS A 182 20.60 18.54 1.80
N HIS A 183 19.28 18.32 1.79
CA HIS A 183 18.37 18.64 2.90
C HIS A 183 17.81 17.34 3.50
N SER A 184 18.70 16.48 3.96
CA SER A 184 18.40 15.12 4.43
C SER A 184 17.33 15.07 5.51
N LEU A 185 17.39 15.98 6.51
CA LEU A 185 16.39 16.04 7.58
C LEU A 185 14.98 16.37 7.06
N LEU A 186 14.84 17.36 6.17
CA LEU A 186 13.53 17.74 5.63
C LEU A 186 12.91 16.62 4.81
N ILE A 187 13.71 15.94 3.98
CA ILE A 187 13.26 14.82 3.17
C ILE A 187 12.88 13.62 4.04
N PHE A 188 13.64 13.37 5.10
CA PHE A 188 13.34 12.34 6.08
C PHE A 188 12.00 12.62 6.77
N LEU A 189 11.80 13.83 7.29
CA LEU A 189 10.56 14.23 7.94
C LEU A 189 9.37 14.17 6.98
N ALA A 190 9.52 14.65 5.74
CA ALA A 190 8.49 14.59 4.71
C ALA A 190 8.08 13.15 4.32
N SER A 191 8.95 12.17 4.56
CA SER A 191 8.67 10.75 4.32
C SER A 191 8.10 10.05 5.55
N VAL A 192 8.68 10.31 6.73
CA VAL A 192 8.35 9.60 7.97
C VAL A 192 7.10 10.14 8.64
N ILE A 193 6.89 11.46 8.70
CA ILE A 193 5.71 12.04 9.35
C ILE A 193 4.42 11.51 8.73
N PRO A 194 4.22 11.54 7.39
CA PRO A 194 2.97 11.05 6.82
C PRO A 194 2.76 9.55 7.04
N LEU A 195 3.84 8.76 7.01
CA LEU A 195 3.78 7.32 7.31
C LEU A 195 3.35 7.08 8.76
N LEU A 196 3.88 7.82 9.73
CA LEU A 196 3.48 7.71 11.14
C LEU A 196 2.04 8.17 11.36
N LEU A 197 1.64 9.31 10.76
CA LEU A 197 0.27 9.83 10.88
C LEU A 197 -0.78 8.88 10.28
N SER A 198 -0.42 8.02 9.33
CA SER A 198 -1.33 6.99 8.82
C SER A 198 -1.68 5.91 9.83
N LEU A 199 -0.83 5.73 10.87
CA LEU A 199 -0.90 4.65 11.85
C LEU A 199 -1.20 3.27 11.23
N SER A 200 -0.63 3.02 10.04
CA SER A 200 -0.78 1.74 9.34
C SER A 200 0.24 0.73 9.89
N PHE A 201 -0.05 0.12 11.04
CA PHE A 201 0.85 -0.81 11.72
C PHE A 201 1.30 -1.98 10.85
N GLY A 202 0.45 -2.48 9.95
CA GLY A 202 0.84 -3.54 9.02
C GLY A 202 1.92 -3.08 8.03
N VAL A 203 1.78 -1.88 7.46
CA VAL A 203 2.75 -1.31 6.52
C VAL A 203 4.03 -0.89 7.24
N ILE A 204 3.92 -0.25 8.40
CA ILE A 204 5.05 0.14 9.25
C ILE A 204 5.80 -1.10 9.73
N GLY A 205 5.10 -2.13 10.21
CA GLY A 205 5.68 -3.38 10.67
C GLY A 205 6.41 -4.13 9.56
N ALA A 206 5.79 -4.26 8.38
CA ALA A 206 6.43 -4.85 7.20
C ALA A 206 7.67 -4.05 6.77
N PHE A 207 7.60 -2.72 6.81
CA PHE A 207 8.73 -1.85 6.53
C PHE A 207 9.89 -2.05 7.52
N LEU A 208 9.60 -2.05 8.83
CA LEU A 208 10.60 -2.27 9.88
C LEU A 208 11.24 -3.65 9.76
N LEU A 209 10.45 -4.69 9.49
CA LEU A 209 10.95 -6.04 9.30
C LEU A 209 11.84 -6.14 8.04
N ALA A 210 11.39 -5.56 6.92
CA ALA A 210 12.18 -5.51 5.69
C ALA A 210 13.49 -4.75 5.88
N PHE A 211 13.46 -3.63 6.60
CA PHE A 211 14.65 -2.86 6.96
C PHE A 211 15.59 -3.66 7.86
N LEU A 212 15.08 -4.33 8.90
CA LEU A 212 15.85 -5.19 9.80
C LEU A 212 16.54 -6.32 9.03
N ILE A 213 15.80 -7.07 8.22
CA ILE A 213 16.35 -8.15 7.39
C ILE A 213 17.41 -7.59 6.45
N SER A 214 17.15 -6.46 5.80
CA SER A 214 18.12 -5.83 4.90
C SER A 214 19.42 -5.44 5.64
N VAL A 215 19.28 -4.89 6.85
CA VAL A 215 20.42 -4.51 7.70
C VAL A 215 21.22 -5.74 8.14
N LEU A 216 20.55 -6.82 8.55
CA LEU A 216 21.20 -8.06 8.99
C LEU A 216 21.92 -8.76 7.83
N VAL A 217 21.24 -8.95 6.69
CA VAL A 217 21.77 -9.66 5.52
C VAL A 217 22.90 -8.87 4.85
N PHE A 218 22.75 -7.54 4.72
CA PHE A 218 23.73 -6.69 4.05
C PHE A 218 24.64 -5.93 5.01
N TRP A 219 24.72 -6.33 6.29
CA TRP A 219 25.50 -5.62 7.32
C TRP A 219 26.92 -5.29 6.88
N ALA A 220 27.62 -6.23 6.23
CA ALA A 220 28.97 -6.03 5.74
C ALA A 220 29.08 -4.90 4.69
N LYS A 221 28.05 -4.71 3.86
CA LYS A 221 28.01 -3.75 2.74
C LYS A 221 27.47 -2.38 3.15
N ILE A 222 26.92 -2.25 4.35
CA ILE A 222 26.32 -1.00 4.82
C ILE A 222 27.42 0.00 5.24
N PRO A 223 27.33 1.27 4.80
CA PRO A 223 28.25 2.33 5.24
C PRO A 223 28.30 2.48 6.76
N ARG A 224 29.48 2.81 7.30
CA ARG A 224 29.66 2.99 8.76
C ARG A 224 28.71 4.03 9.36
N THR A 225 28.40 5.09 8.61
CA THR A 225 27.43 6.12 8.98
C THR A 225 26.03 5.54 9.20
N LEU A 226 25.56 4.71 8.26
CA LEU A 226 24.26 4.05 8.38
C LEU A 226 24.23 3.03 9.52
N LYS A 227 25.33 2.31 9.77
CA LYS A 227 25.43 1.43 10.96
C LYS A 227 25.24 2.22 12.25
N ARG A 228 25.95 3.35 12.39
CA ARG A 228 25.83 4.24 13.56
C ARG A 228 24.42 4.79 13.67
N PHE A 229 23.85 5.28 12.57
CA PHE A 229 22.48 5.78 12.55
C PHE A 229 21.48 4.70 12.97
N SER A 230 21.59 3.47 12.44
CA SER A 230 20.70 2.36 12.81
C SER A 230 20.81 2.00 14.29
N ILE A 231 22.03 1.91 14.83
CA ILE A 231 22.23 1.62 16.26
C ILE A 231 21.67 2.74 17.14
N LEU A 232 22.00 3.99 16.83
CA LEU A 232 21.54 5.15 17.59
C LEU A 232 20.03 5.33 17.49
N SER A 233 19.44 5.14 16.31
CA SER A 233 17.99 5.23 16.11
C SER A 233 17.26 4.11 16.83
N THR A 234 17.78 2.88 16.82
CA THR A 234 17.21 1.77 17.60
C THR A 234 17.28 2.06 19.09
N LEU A 235 18.43 2.53 19.60
CA LEU A 235 18.58 2.90 21.01
C LEU A 235 17.63 4.04 21.38
N PHE A 236 17.56 5.08 20.57
CA PHE A 236 16.64 6.20 20.74
C PHE A 236 15.19 5.73 20.76
N MET A 237 14.77 4.90 19.81
CA MET A 237 13.42 4.34 19.77
C MET A 237 13.11 3.50 21.01
N LEU A 238 14.06 2.69 21.50
CA LEU A 238 13.88 1.93 22.75
C LEU A 238 13.71 2.86 23.96
N VAL A 239 14.49 3.94 24.04
CA VAL A 239 14.35 4.95 25.10
C VAL A 239 13.00 5.66 25.00
N VAL A 240 12.58 6.09 23.81
CA VAL A 240 11.28 6.75 23.61
C VAL A 240 10.14 5.79 23.96
N LEU A 241 10.19 4.54 23.50
CA LEU A 241 9.17 3.55 23.86
C LEU A 241 9.14 3.27 25.36
N GLY A 242 10.30 3.20 26.02
CA GLY A 242 10.39 3.08 27.48
C GLY A 242 9.80 4.29 28.21
N LEU A 243 10.08 5.51 27.74
CA LEU A 243 9.51 6.74 28.30
C LEU A 243 7.99 6.80 28.09
N VAL A 244 7.51 6.47 26.89
CA VAL A 244 6.07 6.41 26.59
C VAL A 244 5.38 5.39 27.49
N PHE A 245 6.00 4.23 27.72
CA PHE A 245 5.47 3.20 28.62
C PHE A 245 5.37 3.70 30.07
N ILE A 246 6.36 4.46 30.57
CA ILE A 246 6.37 4.99 31.94
C ILE A 246 5.42 6.19 32.08
N LEU A 247 5.45 7.13 31.14
CA LEU A 247 4.72 8.41 31.23
C LEU A 247 3.26 8.30 30.78
N TRP A 248 2.96 7.41 29.85
CA TRP A 248 1.62 7.21 29.31
C TRP A 248 1.30 5.73 29.13
N PRO A 249 1.16 4.95 30.23
CA PRO A 249 0.96 3.50 30.16
C PRO A 249 -0.33 3.12 29.43
N GLN A 250 -1.37 3.96 29.50
CA GLN A 250 -2.65 3.77 28.80
C GLN A 250 -2.66 4.40 27.40
N ASN A 251 -1.51 4.46 26.73
CA ASN A 251 -1.48 5.00 25.37
C ASN A 251 -2.12 4.02 24.37
N PRO A 252 -2.80 4.51 23.31
CA PRO A 252 -3.48 3.62 22.38
C PRO A 252 -2.57 2.67 21.59
N ILE A 253 -1.28 3.01 21.45
CA ILE A 253 -0.29 2.14 20.78
C ILE A 253 -0.04 0.90 21.65
N TYR A 254 0.15 1.08 22.95
CA TYR A 254 0.37 0.01 23.91
C TYR A 254 -0.86 -0.89 24.03
N PHE A 255 -2.04 -0.30 24.21
CA PHE A 255 -3.30 -1.06 24.26
C PHE A 255 -3.53 -1.86 22.97
N ARG A 256 -3.16 -1.30 21.81
CA ARG A 256 -3.20 -2.06 20.56
C ARG A 256 -2.20 -3.21 20.53
N ILE A 257 -0.97 -3.02 21.00
CA ILE A 257 0.04 -4.07 21.07
C ILE A 257 -0.45 -5.20 22.00
N GLU A 258 -0.97 -4.85 23.16
CA GLU A 258 -1.61 -5.77 24.11
C GLU A 258 -2.76 -6.55 23.45
N ASN A 259 -3.69 -5.85 22.77
CA ASN A 259 -4.76 -6.49 22.01
C ASN A 259 -4.25 -7.41 20.89
N ILE A 260 -3.14 -7.09 20.24
CA ILE A 260 -2.54 -7.98 19.23
C ILE A 260 -2.04 -9.27 19.90
N PHE A 261 -1.35 -9.17 21.03
CA PHE A 261 -0.85 -10.34 21.78
C PHE A 261 -1.99 -11.18 22.38
N HIS A 262 -3.08 -10.55 22.83
CA HIS A 262 -4.27 -11.25 23.33
C HIS A 262 -5.24 -11.73 22.23
N GLY A 263 -4.95 -11.47 20.95
CA GLY A 263 -5.83 -11.85 19.85
C GLY A 263 -7.16 -11.09 19.81
N GLN A 264 -7.21 -9.90 20.41
CA GLN A 264 -8.39 -9.03 20.46
C GLN A 264 -8.35 -7.91 19.40
N ASP A 265 -7.19 -7.68 18.77
CA ASP A 265 -7.06 -6.73 17.65
C ASP A 265 -7.72 -7.30 16.39
N THR A 266 -8.87 -6.75 16.03
CA THR A 266 -9.66 -7.19 14.87
C THR A 266 -8.89 -7.04 13.55
N SER A 267 -8.05 -6.00 13.44
CA SER A 267 -7.22 -5.77 12.25
C SER A 267 -6.13 -6.85 12.08
N ALA A 268 -5.44 -7.24 13.16
CA ALA A 268 -4.40 -8.26 13.10
C ALA A 268 -4.99 -9.66 12.91
N MET A 269 -6.01 -10.00 13.71
CA MET A 269 -6.71 -11.29 13.60
C MET A 269 -7.36 -11.44 12.22
N GLY A 270 -7.96 -10.37 11.69
CA GLY A 270 -8.49 -10.33 10.33
C GLY A 270 -7.48 -10.78 9.27
N ARG A 271 -6.22 -10.35 9.37
CA ARG A 271 -5.18 -10.62 8.37
C ARG A 271 -4.39 -11.91 8.60
N LEU A 272 -4.19 -12.31 9.86
CA LEU A 272 -3.32 -13.43 10.22
C LEU A 272 -4.05 -14.72 10.54
N VAL A 273 -5.28 -14.64 11.07
CA VAL A 273 -6.01 -15.81 11.57
C VAL A 273 -7.29 -16.00 10.78
N TYR A 274 -8.21 -15.03 10.83
CA TYR A 274 -9.52 -15.14 10.20
C TYR A 274 -9.42 -15.29 8.68
N SER A 275 -8.52 -14.55 8.01
CA SER A 275 -8.29 -14.73 6.56
C SER A 275 -7.90 -16.16 6.20
N PHE A 276 -7.01 -16.80 6.97
CA PHE A 276 -6.57 -18.18 6.70
C PHE A 276 -7.61 -19.22 7.13
N MET A 277 -8.32 -18.96 8.22
CA MET A 277 -9.44 -19.78 8.68
C MET A 277 -10.54 -19.80 7.62
N PHE A 278 -11.02 -18.63 7.17
CA PHE A 278 -12.00 -18.54 6.08
C PHE A 278 -11.47 -19.14 4.79
N ALA A 279 -10.22 -18.90 4.41
CA ALA A 279 -9.64 -19.54 3.23
C ALA A 279 -9.67 -21.08 3.34
N ARG A 280 -9.36 -21.63 4.51
CA ARG A 280 -9.41 -23.08 4.77
C ARG A 280 -10.85 -23.60 4.70
N ASP A 281 -11.79 -22.94 5.36
CA ASP A 281 -13.18 -23.40 5.42
C ASP A 281 -13.83 -23.39 4.02
N ILE A 282 -13.50 -22.36 3.23
CA ILE A 282 -13.94 -22.25 1.83
C ILE A 282 -13.28 -23.32 0.96
N ILE A 283 -11.98 -23.55 1.11
CA ILE A 283 -11.23 -24.44 0.21
C ILE A 283 -11.50 -25.93 0.44
N VAL A 284 -11.92 -26.34 1.64
CA VAL A 284 -12.26 -27.75 1.94
C VAL A 284 -13.35 -28.28 1.02
N GLN A 285 -14.27 -27.40 0.59
CA GLN A 285 -15.36 -27.75 -0.31
C GLN A 285 -15.01 -27.55 -1.79
N HIS A 286 -13.79 -27.11 -2.12
CA HIS A 286 -13.37 -26.69 -3.46
C HIS A 286 -11.97 -27.22 -3.81
N ASN A 287 -11.43 -26.82 -4.97
CA ASN A 287 -10.11 -27.26 -5.42
C ASN A 287 -9.00 -26.46 -4.72
N ILE A 288 -8.17 -27.15 -3.94
CA ILE A 288 -7.06 -26.55 -3.18
C ILE A 288 -6.02 -25.83 -4.05
N PHE A 289 -5.76 -26.32 -5.26
CA PHE A 289 -4.72 -25.77 -6.13
C PHE A 289 -5.17 -24.55 -6.93
N PHE A 290 -6.41 -24.55 -7.38
CA PHE A 290 -6.93 -23.48 -8.24
C PHE A 290 -7.77 -22.45 -7.48
N GLY A 291 -8.25 -22.78 -6.28
CA GLY A 291 -9.12 -21.92 -5.50
C GLY A 291 -10.58 -22.05 -5.90
N ILE A 292 -11.34 -21.03 -5.52
CA ILE A 292 -12.77 -20.86 -5.84
C ILE A 292 -13.02 -19.88 -6.99
N GLY A 293 -11.97 -19.24 -7.50
CA GLY A 293 -12.04 -18.27 -8.58
C GLY A 293 -12.32 -16.82 -8.17
N PRO A 294 -12.00 -15.85 -9.05
CA PRO A 294 -12.20 -14.43 -8.78
C PRO A 294 -13.66 -14.10 -8.44
N GLY A 295 -13.84 -13.22 -7.46
CA GLY A 295 -15.16 -12.68 -7.08
C GLY A 295 -16.05 -13.62 -6.27
N GLN A 296 -15.73 -14.92 -6.20
CA GLN A 296 -16.60 -15.89 -5.53
C GLN A 296 -16.60 -15.75 -4.01
N ILE A 297 -15.53 -15.21 -3.42
CA ILE A 297 -15.47 -14.93 -1.98
C ILE A 297 -16.60 -14.00 -1.53
N LYS A 298 -17.04 -13.06 -2.38
CA LYS A 298 -18.15 -12.13 -2.06
C LYS A 298 -19.50 -12.82 -1.95
N ILE A 299 -19.61 -14.02 -2.51
CA ILE A 299 -20.85 -14.80 -2.56
C ILE A 299 -20.77 -15.86 -1.48
N ILE A 300 -19.72 -16.69 -1.51
CA ILE A 300 -19.54 -17.83 -0.60
C ILE A 300 -19.31 -17.36 0.84
N ALA A 301 -18.48 -16.32 1.03
CA ALA A 301 -18.18 -15.83 2.37
C ALA A 301 -19.23 -14.85 2.91
N HIS A 302 -20.24 -14.44 2.12
CA HIS A 302 -21.26 -13.52 2.61
C HIS A 302 -21.99 -14.08 3.83
N ASP A 303 -22.46 -15.32 3.72
CA ASP A 303 -23.15 -16.01 4.80
C ASP A 303 -22.19 -16.36 5.94
N MET A 304 -20.92 -16.67 5.65
CA MET A 304 -19.91 -16.94 6.68
C MET A 304 -19.54 -15.69 7.49
N ILE A 305 -19.51 -14.52 6.84
CA ILE A 305 -19.16 -13.24 7.48
C ILE A 305 -20.36 -12.68 8.27
N ILE A 306 -21.59 -12.89 7.80
CA ILE A 306 -22.80 -12.42 8.51
C ILE A 306 -23.08 -13.25 9.75
N ASN A 307 -22.82 -14.55 9.71
CA ASN A 307 -23.13 -15.48 10.81
C ASN A 307 -22.00 -15.61 11.85
N TYR A 308 -20.90 -14.85 11.73
CA TYR A 308 -19.73 -14.89 12.60
C TYR A 308 -19.57 -13.58 13.38
#